data_AF-A0A3D0N5T0-F1
#
_entry.id   AF-A0A3D0N5T0-F1
#
_cell.length_a   1.000
_cell.length_b   1.000
_cell.length_c   1.000
_cell.angle_alpha   90.00
_cell.angle_beta   90.00
_cell.angle_gamma   90.00
#
_symmetry.space_group_name_H-M   'P 1'
#
loop_
_entity.id
_entity.type
_entity.pdbx_description
1 polymer ?
#
loop_
_entity_poly.entity_id
_entity_poly.type
_entity_poly.pdbx_seq_one_letter_code
_entity_poly.pdbx_strand_id
1 'polypeptide(L)'
;MRVKFKPIVPVRGWQDEAREMISAVMTQARPETIGLCFVAWMLAWELERIIAPEMLDPRFLQGMREAAEEMRGFRPGPFPHDLRAEVYDFYLQEIRRYDREVPVFLCTESRAMWSEFAPRLGFGPRDYPCGCGPQCPPGTRLVPQPLVPEGCDNLFAAEV
;
A
#
# COMPACT_ATOMS: atom_id res chain seq x y z
N MET A 1 -4.64 -5.50 -17.87
CA MET A 1 -4.32 -4.12 -17.41
C MET A 1 -3.87 -4.16 -15.96
N ARG A 2 -2.89 -3.34 -15.55
CA ARG A 2 -2.45 -3.22 -14.15
C ARG A 2 -2.80 -1.86 -13.60
N VAL A 3 -3.33 -1.82 -12.38
CA VAL A 3 -3.78 -0.57 -11.75
C VAL A 3 -2.98 -0.35 -10.48
N LYS A 4 -2.79 0.92 -10.13
CA LYS A 4 -2.20 1.29 -8.85
C LYS A 4 -2.92 2.51 -8.29
N PHE A 5 -3.44 2.37 -7.06
CA PHE A 5 -3.90 3.50 -6.27
C PHE A 5 -2.67 4.09 -5.56
N LYS A 6 -2.14 5.20 -6.12
CA LYS A 6 -0.91 5.85 -5.64
C LYS A 6 -0.90 7.36 -5.95
N PRO A 7 -0.52 8.21 -4.99
CA PRO A 7 -0.52 7.94 -3.55
C PRO A 7 -1.96 7.91 -3.03
N ILE A 8 -2.25 7.03 -2.08
CA ILE A 8 -3.47 7.13 -1.26
C ILE A 8 -3.17 8.16 -0.17
N VAL A 9 -4.00 9.18 -0.07
CA VAL A 9 -3.88 10.26 0.91
C VAL A 9 -5.17 10.30 1.74
N PRO A 10 -5.10 10.31 3.09
CA PRO A 10 -6.28 10.29 3.94
C PRO A 10 -6.88 11.70 4.06
N VAL A 11 -7.45 12.22 2.97
CA VAL A 11 -8.23 13.46 2.98
C VAL A 11 -9.56 13.27 3.71
N ARG A 12 -10.26 14.35 4.04
CA ARG A 12 -11.62 14.25 4.59
C ARG A 12 -12.52 13.49 3.63
N GLY A 13 -13.24 12.48 4.14
CA GLY A 13 -14.13 11.67 3.32
C GLY A 13 -13.40 10.70 2.38
N TRP A 14 -12.11 10.41 2.62
CA TRP A 14 -11.31 9.50 1.79
C TRP A 14 -11.96 8.13 1.59
N GLN A 15 -12.78 7.65 2.52
CA GLN A 15 -13.49 6.38 2.38
C GLN A 15 -14.51 6.42 1.22
N ASP A 16 -15.22 7.54 1.06
CA ASP A 16 -16.20 7.69 -0.01
C ASP A 16 -15.50 7.85 -1.36
N GLU A 17 -14.45 8.67 -1.42
CA GLU A 17 -13.60 8.78 -2.63
C GLU A 17 -12.99 7.43 -3.01
N ALA A 18 -12.50 6.66 -2.02
CA ALA A 18 -11.96 5.33 -2.26
C ALA A 18 -13.00 4.37 -2.81
N ARG A 19 -14.23 4.34 -2.25
CA ARG A 19 -15.33 3.52 -2.77
C ARG A 19 -15.67 3.88 -4.21
N GLU A 20 -15.79 5.17 -4.50
CA GLU A 20 -16.09 5.65 -5.84
C GLU A 20 -14.99 5.29 -6.85
N MET A 21 -13.73 5.55 -6.51
CA MET A 21 -12.58 5.22 -7.36
C MET A 21 -12.47 3.71 -7.61
N ILE A 22 -12.60 2.88 -6.56
CA ILE A 22 -12.55 1.42 -6.68
C ILE A 22 -13.72 0.93 -7.54
N SER A 23 -14.94 1.42 -7.29
CA SER A 23 -16.11 1.08 -8.10
C SER A 23 -15.90 1.41 -9.56
N ALA A 24 -15.42 2.61 -9.88
CA ALA A 24 -15.16 3.04 -11.26
C ALA A 24 -14.16 2.14 -11.97
N VAL A 25 -13.04 1.79 -11.32
CA VAL A 25 -12.04 0.88 -11.89
C VAL A 25 -12.60 -0.53 -12.08
N MET A 26 -13.23 -1.09 -11.05
CA MET A 26 -13.65 -2.48 -11.02
C MET A 26 -14.88 -2.77 -11.89
N THR A 27 -15.69 -1.75 -12.19
CA THR A 27 -16.86 -1.88 -13.08
C THR A 27 -16.51 -1.68 -14.56
N GLN A 28 -15.46 -0.92 -14.86
CA GLN A 28 -15.07 -0.62 -16.24
C GLN A 28 -13.94 -1.52 -16.76
N ALA A 29 -13.18 -2.17 -15.87
CA ALA A 29 -12.06 -2.99 -16.26
C ALA A 29 -11.92 -4.24 -15.39
N ARG A 30 -11.08 -5.17 -15.84
CA ARG A 30 -10.64 -6.35 -15.08
C ARG A 30 -9.13 -6.25 -14.86
N PRO A 31 -8.69 -5.63 -13.75
CA PRO A 31 -7.27 -5.53 -13.44
C PRO A 31 -6.64 -6.91 -13.27
N GLU A 32 -5.46 -7.13 -13.84
CA GLU A 32 -4.65 -8.32 -13.59
C GLU A 32 -3.97 -8.25 -12.23
N THR A 33 -3.60 -7.04 -11.79
CA THR A 33 -3.04 -6.76 -10.47
C THR A 33 -3.44 -5.35 -10.04
N ILE A 34 -3.57 -5.15 -8.72
CA ILE A 34 -3.84 -3.86 -8.11
C ILE A 34 -2.75 -3.56 -7.09
N GLY A 35 -2.05 -2.44 -7.26
CA GLY A 35 -1.10 -1.95 -6.27
C GLY A 35 -1.72 -0.92 -5.35
N LEU A 36 -1.47 -1.03 -4.05
CA LEU A 36 -1.81 0.00 -3.06
C LEU A 36 -0.54 0.67 -2.56
N CYS A 37 -0.52 1.99 -2.55
CA CYS A 37 0.61 2.77 -2.04
C CYS A 37 0.07 3.94 -1.25
N PHE A 38 0.18 3.88 0.08
CA PHE A 38 -0.07 5.04 0.90
C PHE A 38 0.99 6.10 0.64
N VAL A 39 0.66 7.36 0.93
CA VAL A 39 1.63 8.46 0.87
C VAL A 39 2.86 8.11 1.70
N ALA A 40 4.03 8.26 1.07
CA ALA A 40 5.31 7.76 1.57
C ALA A 40 6.46 8.74 1.24
N TRP A 41 7.64 8.50 1.81
CA TRP A 41 8.89 9.24 1.51
C TRP A 41 8.91 10.71 1.91
N MET A 42 8.22 11.08 2.97
CA MET A 42 8.24 12.44 3.48
C MET A 42 8.01 12.48 4.99
N LEU A 43 8.40 13.60 5.59
CA LEU A 43 8.13 13.95 6.97
C LEU A 43 6.74 14.60 7.08
N ALA A 44 6.17 14.59 8.29
CA ALA A 44 4.86 15.19 8.57
C ALA A 44 4.77 16.66 8.11
N TRP A 45 5.80 17.47 8.42
CA TRP A 45 5.84 18.88 8.04
C TRP A 45 5.96 19.09 6.53
N GLU A 46 6.56 18.15 5.79
CA GLU A 46 6.64 18.22 4.33
C GLU A 46 5.25 18.00 3.72
N LEU A 47 4.49 17.03 4.22
CA LEU A 47 3.11 16.80 3.77
C LEU A 47 2.23 18.02 4.03
N GLU A 48 2.32 18.64 5.22
CA GLU A 48 1.55 19.85 5.57
C GLU A 48 1.90 21.09 4.71
N ARG A 49 3.06 21.09 4.03
CA ARG A 49 3.41 22.12 3.06
C ARG A 49 2.87 21.85 1.65
N ILE A 50 2.56 20.58 1.35
CA ILE A 50 2.03 20.15 0.05
C ILE A 50 0.50 20.19 0.07
N ILE A 51 -0.10 19.74 1.17
CA ILE A 51 -1.54 19.63 1.36
C ILE A 51 -1.92 20.47 2.57
N ALA A 52 -2.87 21.38 2.37
CA ALA A 52 -3.41 22.21 3.44
C ALA A 52 -3.94 21.30 4.57
N PRO A 53 -3.49 21.45 5.83
CA PRO A 53 -3.84 20.53 6.91
C PRO A 53 -5.34 20.31 7.08
N GLU A 54 -6.15 21.33 6.83
CA GLU A 54 -7.61 21.27 6.89
C GLU A 54 -8.24 20.33 5.86
N MET A 55 -7.53 19.94 4.80
CA MET A 55 -8.00 18.95 3.82
C MET A 55 -7.81 17.51 4.29
N LEU A 56 -6.88 17.27 5.22
CA LEU A 56 -6.62 15.94 5.77
C LEU A 56 -7.73 15.54 6.75
N ASP A 57 -8.01 14.24 6.84
CA ASP A 57 -8.86 13.70 7.88
C ASP A 57 -8.27 14.06 9.26
N PRO A 58 -9.05 14.65 10.20
CA PRO A 58 -8.52 15.13 11.46
C PRO A 58 -7.78 14.08 12.29
N ARG A 59 -8.26 12.83 12.28
CA ARG A 59 -7.63 11.75 13.06
C ARG A 59 -6.30 11.35 12.44
N PHE A 60 -6.23 11.31 11.11
CA PHE A 60 -4.98 11.05 10.41
C PHE A 60 -3.97 12.19 10.58
N LEU A 61 -4.41 13.45 10.48
CA LEU A 61 -3.56 14.61 10.74
C LEU A 61 -2.99 14.57 12.18
N GLN A 62 -3.85 14.28 13.16
CA GLN A 62 -3.43 14.16 14.55
C GLN A 62 -2.40 13.03 14.73
N GLY A 63 -2.70 11.81 14.28
CA GLY A 63 -1.79 10.67 14.45
C GLY A 63 -0.47 10.82 13.69
N MET A 64 -0.48 11.49 12.53
CA MET A 64 0.75 11.87 11.82
C MET A 64 1.62 12.82 12.64
N ARG A 65 1.02 13.85 13.25
CA ARG A 65 1.75 14.81 14.08
C ARG A 65 2.29 14.19 15.35
N GLU A 66 1.51 13.33 16.00
CA GLU A 66 1.92 12.60 17.21
C GLU A 66 3.09 11.65 16.93
N ALA A 67 3.08 10.97 15.78
CA ALA A 67 4.14 10.05 15.37
C ALA A 67 5.31 10.72 14.62
N ALA A 68 5.35 12.06 14.51
CA ALA A 68 6.27 12.74 13.60
C ALA A 68 7.76 12.45 13.86
N GLU A 69 8.15 12.32 15.14
CA GLU A 69 9.53 11.97 15.50
C GLU A 69 9.84 10.49 15.24
N GLU A 70 8.93 9.58 15.60
CA GLU A 70 9.05 8.14 15.35
C GLU A 70 9.20 7.84 13.86
N MET A 71 8.47 8.57 13.02
CA MET A 71 8.46 8.38 11.57
C MET A 71 9.66 9.02 10.85
N ARG A 72 10.55 9.73 11.56
CA ARG A 72 11.70 10.38 10.95
C ARG A 72 12.67 9.34 10.36
N GLY A 73 12.94 9.44 9.07
CA GLY A 73 13.82 8.51 8.35
C GLY A 73 13.16 7.16 8.03
N PHE A 74 11.92 6.93 8.46
CA PHE A 74 11.16 5.74 8.12
C PHE A 74 10.51 5.92 6.74
N ARG A 75 10.98 5.14 5.75
CA ARG A 75 10.58 5.33 4.33
C ARG A 75 9.07 5.26 4.06
N PRO A 76 8.28 4.37 4.70
CA PRO A 76 6.81 4.35 4.55
C PRO A 76 6.08 5.49 5.28
N GLY A 77 6.78 6.34 6.05
CA GLY A 77 6.19 7.52 6.71
C GLY A 77 5.65 8.54 5.71
N PRO A 78 4.76 9.46 6.14
CA PRO A 78 4.80 10.07 7.47
C PRO A 78 3.82 9.49 8.49
N PHE A 79 3.01 8.51 8.13
CA PHE A 79 1.99 7.97 9.02
C PHE A 79 2.47 6.72 9.77
N PRO A 80 2.06 6.55 11.05
CA PRO A 80 2.36 5.36 11.83
C PRO A 80 1.67 4.12 11.25
N HIS A 81 2.16 2.95 11.67
CA HIS A 81 1.72 1.64 11.16
C HIS A 81 0.21 1.44 11.17
N ASP A 82 -0.45 1.68 12.30
CA ASP A 82 -1.87 1.38 12.45
C ASP A 82 -2.76 2.19 11.51
N LEU A 83 -2.41 3.46 11.27
CA LEU A 83 -3.15 4.31 10.32
C LEU A 83 -2.96 3.84 8.87
N ARG A 84 -1.76 3.38 8.52
CA ARG A 84 -1.49 2.79 7.20
C ARG A 84 -2.26 1.48 7.02
N ALA A 85 -2.24 0.62 8.04
CA ALA A 85 -2.94 -0.66 8.05
C ALA A 85 -4.45 -0.46 7.87
N GLU A 86 -5.07 0.50 8.55
CA GLU A 86 -6.48 0.78 8.40
C GLU A 86 -6.86 1.13 6.96
N VAL A 87 -6.08 1.98 6.31
CA VAL A 87 -6.33 2.36 4.91
C VAL A 87 -6.19 1.17 3.98
N TYR A 88 -5.15 0.36 4.15
CA TYR A 88 -4.98 -0.85 3.34
C TYR A 88 -6.09 -1.86 3.56
N ASP A 89 -6.52 -2.05 4.79
CA ASP A 89 -7.62 -2.96 5.12
C ASP A 89 -8.93 -2.48 4.46
N PHE A 90 -9.25 -1.19 4.56
CA PHE A 90 -10.41 -0.60 3.90
C PHE A 90 -10.37 -0.82 2.37
N TYR A 91 -9.27 -0.45 1.72
CA TYR A 91 -9.11 -0.61 0.27
C TYR A 91 -9.23 -2.07 -0.15
N LEU A 92 -8.58 -2.97 0.60
CA LEU A 92 -8.64 -4.40 0.32
C LEU A 92 -10.08 -4.93 0.45
N GLN A 93 -10.79 -4.57 1.52
CA GLN A 93 -12.19 -4.98 1.70
C GLN A 93 -13.08 -4.48 0.56
N GLU A 94 -12.95 -3.21 0.15
CA GLU A 94 -13.74 -2.65 -0.95
C GLU A 94 -13.41 -3.32 -2.29
N ILE A 95 -12.13 -3.59 -2.60
CA ILE A 95 -11.73 -4.33 -3.81
C ILE A 95 -12.34 -5.74 -3.81
N ARG A 96 -12.30 -6.43 -2.67
CA ARG A 96 -12.77 -7.81 -2.51
C ARG A 96 -14.29 -7.95 -2.64
N ARG A 97 -15.05 -6.85 -2.61
CA ARG A 97 -16.48 -6.85 -2.97
C ARG A 97 -16.71 -7.10 -4.46
N TYR A 98 -15.75 -6.73 -5.31
CA TYR A 98 -15.86 -6.89 -6.77
C TYR A 98 -15.10 -8.11 -7.29
N ASP A 99 -13.87 -8.32 -6.80
CA ASP A 99 -13.02 -9.43 -7.22
C ASP A 99 -12.21 -9.97 -6.03
N ARG A 100 -12.51 -11.21 -5.62
CA ARG A 100 -11.84 -11.88 -4.51
C ARG A 100 -10.46 -12.42 -4.88
N GLU A 101 -10.20 -12.62 -6.16
CA GLU A 101 -9.02 -13.32 -6.68
C GLU A 101 -8.02 -12.40 -7.40
N VAL A 102 -8.37 -11.12 -7.62
CA VAL A 102 -7.41 -10.15 -8.17
C VAL A 102 -6.22 -10.00 -7.20
N PRO A 103 -4.96 -10.23 -7.63
CA PRO A 103 -3.79 -9.98 -6.80
C PRO A 103 -3.69 -8.52 -6.37
N VAL A 104 -3.55 -8.29 -5.06
CA VAL A 104 -3.38 -6.96 -4.46
C VAL A 104 -2.03 -6.90 -3.75
N PHE A 105 -1.16 -5.95 -4.08
CA PHE A 105 0.18 -5.82 -3.47
C PHE A 105 0.39 -4.47 -2.80
N LEU A 106 1.23 -4.43 -1.76
CA LEU A 106 1.59 -3.20 -1.04
C LEU A 106 2.89 -2.63 -1.59
N CYS A 107 2.88 -1.40 -2.09
CA CYS A 107 4.09 -0.74 -2.57
C CYS A 107 4.74 0.08 -1.46
N THR A 108 6.08 0.07 -1.44
CA THR A 108 6.87 0.95 -0.55
C THR A 108 6.54 0.73 0.93
N GLU A 109 6.26 -0.52 1.29
CA GLU A 109 5.82 -0.85 2.64
C GLU A 109 6.87 -1.59 3.47
N SER A 110 6.69 -1.51 4.78
CA SER A 110 7.55 -2.16 5.76
C SER A 110 7.36 -3.67 5.74
N ARG A 111 8.37 -4.39 6.25
CA ARG A 111 8.27 -5.83 6.45
C ARG A 111 7.13 -6.20 7.39
N ALA A 112 6.95 -5.44 8.47
CA ALA A 112 5.88 -5.67 9.44
C ALA A 112 4.50 -5.58 8.78
N MET A 113 4.28 -4.56 7.92
CA MET A 113 3.04 -4.41 7.17
C MET A 113 2.80 -5.59 6.22
N TRP A 114 3.84 -6.01 5.51
CA TRP A 114 3.77 -7.19 4.65
C TRP A 114 3.44 -8.47 5.42
N SER A 115 4.05 -8.69 6.59
CA SER A 115 3.76 -9.83 7.44
C SER A 115 2.31 -9.83 7.94
N GLU A 116 1.79 -8.66 8.34
CA GLU A 116 0.40 -8.53 8.81
C GLU A 116 -0.63 -8.79 7.70
N PHE A 117 -0.34 -8.32 6.48
CA PHE A 117 -1.28 -8.45 5.37
C PHE A 117 -1.12 -9.75 4.57
N ALA A 118 -0.01 -10.46 4.67
CA ALA A 118 0.25 -11.68 3.90
C ALA A 118 -0.90 -12.71 3.92
N PRO A 119 -1.54 -13.03 5.07
CA PRO A 119 -2.67 -13.96 5.10
C PRO A 119 -3.88 -13.50 4.26
N ARG A 120 -4.07 -12.18 4.11
CA ARG A 120 -5.17 -11.58 3.35
C ARG A 120 -4.82 -11.37 1.87
N LEU A 121 -3.54 -11.20 1.55
CA LEU A 121 -3.05 -11.00 0.18
C LEU A 121 -2.77 -12.31 -0.56
N GLY A 122 -2.44 -13.37 0.18
CA GLY A 122 -2.11 -14.69 -0.38
C GLY A 122 -0.66 -14.82 -0.85
N PHE A 123 0.17 -13.82 -0.58
CA PHE A 123 1.61 -13.79 -0.83
C PHE A 123 2.29 -12.86 0.17
N GLY A 124 3.58 -13.07 0.37
CA GLY A 124 4.44 -12.27 1.21
C GLY A 124 5.40 -11.39 0.42
N PRO A 125 6.43 -10.84 1.08
CA PRO A 125 7.38 -9.91 0.47
C PRO A 125 8.31 -10.56 -0.57
N ARG A 126 8.26 -11.88 -0.76
CA ARG A 126 9.12 -12.62 -1.72
C ARG A 126 8.42 -13.00 -3.02
N ASP A 127 7.12 -13.18 -2.98
CA ASP A 127 6.38 -13.85 -4.05
C ASP A 127 5.21 -13.02 -4.61
N TYR A 128 5.13 -11.75 -4.21
CA TYR A 128 4.11 -10.83 -4.69
C TYR A 128 4.32 -10.39 -6.15
N PRO A 129 3.24 -10.30 -6.95
CA PRO A 129 3.32 -9.84 -8.33
C PRO A 129 3.32 -8.30 -8.42
N CYS A 130 4.48 -7.64 -8.21
CA CYS A 130 4.56 -6.18 -8.39
C CYS A 130 4.16 -5.77 -9.81
N GLY A 131 3.22 -4.84 -9.95
CA GLY A 131 2.93 -4.23 -11.24
C GLY A 131 4.13 -3.52 -11.89
N CYS A 132 5.14 -3.20 -11.09
CA CYS A 132 6.40 -2.53 -11.45
C CYS A 132 7.58 -3.47 -11.74
N GLY A 133 7.49 -4.74 -11.33
CA GLY A 133 8.63 -5.65 -11.29
C GLY A 133 8.90 -6.27 -12.65
N PRO A 134 10.17 -6.46 -13.04
CA PRO A 134 10.52 -7.08 -14.33
C PRO A 134 10.11 -8.56 -14.42
N GLN A 135 9.78 -9.18 -13.27
CA GLN A 135 9.45 -10.61 -13.13
C GLN A 135 7.95 -10.88 -13.10
N CYS A 136 7.14 -9.89 -13.44
CA CYS A 136 5.69 -10.00 -13.53
C CYS A 136 5.30 -9.78 -14.99
N PRO A 137 5.39 -10.77 -15.89
CA PRO A 137 4.73 -10.70 -17.20
C PRO A 137 3.20 -10.65 -17.06
N PRO A 138 2.44 -10.27 -18.12
CA PRO A 138 0.98 -10.31 -18.08
C PRO A 138 0.45 -11.67 -17.62
N GLY A 139 -0.57 -11.67 -16.76
CA GLY A 139 -1.14 -12.89 -16.18
C GLY A 139 -0.40 -13.51 -14.98
N THR A 140 0.72 -12.94 -14.53
CA THR A 140 1.41 -13.42 -13.32
C THR A 140 0.56 -13.24 -12.07
N ARG A 141 0.34 -14.34 -11.34
CA ARG A 141 -0.36 -14.32 -10.04
C ARG A 141 0.58 -14.47 -8.84
N LEU A 142 1.76 -15.06 -9.05
CA LEU A 142 2.78 -15.30 -8.02
C LEU A 142 4.18 -15.28 -8.66
N VAL A 143 5.19 -14.82 -7.93
CA VAL A 143 6.60 -14.80 -8.35
C VAL A 143 7.43 -15.71 -7.44
N PRO A 144 7.44 -17.03 -7.64
CA PRO A 144 7.99 -17.98 -6.67
C PRO A 144 9.51 -17.88 -6.47
N GLN A 145 10.23 -17.36 -7.47
CA GLN A 145 11.69 -17.21 -7.45
C GLN A 145 12.05 -15.78 -7.88
N PRO A 146 11.88 -14.78 -6.99
CA PRO A 146 12.33 -13.44 -7.31
C PRO A 146 13.85 -13.44 -7.53
N LEU A 147 14.31 -12.85 -8.63
CA LEU A 147 15.69 -12.41 -8.79
C LEU A 147 16.04 -11.49 -7.62
N VAL A 148 16.90 -11.99 -6.74
CA VAL A 148 17.48 -11.24 -5.61
C VAL A 148 18.88 -10.80 -6.06
N PRO A 149 19.18 -9.50 -6.07
CA PRO A 149 20.55 -9.04 -6.32
C PRO A 149 21.52 -9.66 -5.30
N GLU A 150 22.74 -9.95 -5.75
CA GLU A 150 23.78 -10.53 -4.89
C GLU A 150 23.99 -9.67 -3.63
N GLY A 151 24.04 -10.32 -2.46
CA GLY A 151 24.16 -9.64 -1.16
C GLY A 151 22.84 -9.15 -0.54
N CYS A 152 21.71 -9.32 -1.23
CA CYS A 152 20.37 -8.99 -0.73
C CYS A 152 19.61 -10.20 -0.16
N ASP A 153 20.27 -11.36 -0.02
CA ASP A 153 19.65 -12.62 0.40
C ASP A 153 18.96 -12.51 1.77
N ASN A 154 19.53 -11.67 2.64
CA ASN A 154 19.04 -11.43 4.00
C ASN A 154 17.83 -10.47 4.07
N LEU A 155 17.53 -9.70 3.02
CA LEU A 155 16.33 -8.83 2.98
C LEU A 155 15.03 -9.67 3.08
N PHE A 156 15.14 -10.95 2.75
CA PHE A 156 14.03 -11.89 2.68
C PHE A 156 14.14 -13.07 3.65
N ALA A 157 15.19 -13.15 4.45
CA ALA A 157 15.35 -14.18 5.49
C ALA A 157 14.35 -13.88 6.60
N ALA A 158 13.35 -14.75 6.79
CA ALA A 158 12.42 -14.64 7.91
C ALA A 158 13.24 -14.55 9.20
N GLU A 159 13.13 -13.43 9.92
CA GLU A 159 13.47 -13.47 11.33
C GLU A 159 12.35 -14.31 11.95
N VAL A 160 12.75 -15.47 12.49
CA VAL A 160 11.90 -16.38 13.26
C VAL A 160 11.39 -15.68 14.49
#